data_AF-A0A565BET7-F1
#
_entry.id   AF-A0A565BET7-F1
#
_cell.length_a   1.000
_cell.length_b   1.000
_cell.length_c   1.000
_cell.angle_alpha   90.00
_cell.angle_beta   90.00
_cell.angle_gamma   90.00
#
_symmetry.space_group_name_H-M   'P 1'
#
loop_
_entity.id
_entity.type
_entity.pdbx_description
1 polymer ?
#
loop_
_entity_poly.entity_id
_entity_poly.type
_entity_poly.pdbx_seq_one_letter_code
_entity_poly.pdbx_strand_id
1 'polypeptide(L)'
;MENDMEEKFEDWRGKEAIPGEHGGIKAASIACVVEMMENMVFLAYSTNFFTYFTKSMHYSSAKAANMVTNFTGTSFLLTIFGGFVTDSFLTRFTAFVFFCDGFLPSGETNWVWFEMDQTWAYDP
;
A
#
# COMPACT_ATOMS: atom_id res chain seq x y z
N MET A 1 -13.67 43.15 -5.21
CA MET A 1 -14.08 41.79 -5.63
C MET A 1 -12.77 41.12 -5.99
N GLU A 2 -12.26 40.41 -5.00
CA GLU A 2 -11.04 39.62 -4.99
C GLU A 2 -10.96 38.81 -6.29
N ASN A 3 -9.84 38.94 -7.02
CA ASN A 3 -9.48 37.93 -8.00
C ASN A 3 -9.04 36.73 -7.18
N ASP A 4 -9.95 35.78 -6.98
CA ASP A 4 -9.64 34.48 -6.42
C ASP A 4 -8.47 33.91 -7.23
N MET A 5 -7.33 33.80 -6.56
CA MET A 5 -6.14 33.15 -7.05
C MET A 5 -6.58 31.81 -7.66
N GLU A 6 -6.47 31.66 -8.97
CA GLU A 6 -6.49 30.35 -9.61
C GLU A 6 -5.37 29.56 -8.92
N GLU A 7 -5.72 28.76 -7.91
CA GLU A 7 -4.84 27.78 -7.30
C GLU A 7 -4.52 26.76 -8.39
N LYS A 8 -3.49 27.08 -9.14
CA LYS A 8 -2.90 26.25 -10.17
C LYS A 8 -2.20 25.10 -9.45
N PHE A 9 -2.94 24.02 -9.22
CA PHE A 9 -2.36 22.79 -8.71
C PHE A 9 -1.37 22.27 -9.77
N GLU A 10 -0.09 22.19 -9.44
CA GLU A 10 0.92 21.59 -10.31
C GLU A 10 1.20 20.16 -9.82
N ASP A 11 1.21 19.20 -10.74
CA ASP A 11 1.59 17.82 -10.45
C ASP A 11 3.05 17.76 -9.96
N TRP A 12 3.47 16.69 -9.25
CA TRP A 12 4.87 16.49 -8.81
C TRP A 12 5.88 16.39 -9.97
N ARG A 13 5.38 16.37 -11.22
CA ARG A 13 6.13 16.45 -12.48
C ARG A 13 6.11 17.84 -13.15
N GLY A 14 5.64 18.88 -12.46
CA GLY A 14 5.65 20.27 -12.97
C GLY A 14 4.67 20.53 -14.12
N LYS A 15 3.64 19.69 -14.27
CA LYS A 15 2.59 19.85 -15.28
C LYS A 15 1.35 20.44 -14.64
N GLU A 16 0.70 21.39 -15.30
CA GLU A 16 -0.50 22.05 -14.78
C GLU A 16 -1.61 21.00 -14.60
N ALA A 17 -2.06 20.79 -13.36
CA ALA A 17 -3.12 19.84 -13.05
C ALA A 17 -4.45 20.45 -13.49
N ILE A 18 -5.03 19.82 -14.51
CA ILE A 18 -6.30 20.25 -15.08
C ILE A 18 -7.40 19.93 -14.05
N PRO A 19 -8.13 20.93 -13.49
CA PRO A 19 -9.06 20.72 -12.37
C PRO A 19 -10.26 19.80 -12.67
N GLY A 20 -10.46 19.38 -13.93
CA GLY A 20 -11.52 18.48 -14.36
C GLY A 20 -11.08 17.07 -14.78
N GLU A 21 -9.79 16.86 -15.10
CA GLU A 21 -9.27 15.53 -15.51
C GLU A 21 -8.54 14.80 -14.37
N HIS A 22 -7.92 15.54 -13.45
CA HIS A 22 -7.11 14.98 -12.37
C HIS A 22 -7.91 14.76 -11.07
N GLY A 23 -9.22 14.95 -11.10
CA GLY A 23 -10.13 14.67 -10.00
C GLY A 23 -10.66 13.25 -10.07
N GLY A 24 -9.97 12.31 -9.43
CA GLY A 24 -10.31 10.88 -9.42
C GLY A 24 -11.58 10.53 -8.63
N ILE A 25 -12.75 11.12 -8.95
CA ILE A 25 -14.04 10.74 -8.33
C ILE A 25 -14.28 9.24 -8.51
N LYS A 26 -13.84 8.67 -9.63
CA LYS A 26 -13.88 7.23 -9.89
C LYS A 26 -12.91 6.43 -9.00
N ALA A 27 -11.73 6.96 -8.72
CA ALA A 27 -10.78 6.32 -7.81
C ALA A 27 -11.29 6.40 -6.36
N ALA A 28 -11.82 7.56 -5.96
CA ALA A 28 -12.44 7.78 -4.66
C ALA A 28 -13.68 6.91 -4.47
N SER A 29 -14.51 6.70 -5.50
CA SER A 29 -15.69 5.83 -5.41
C SER A 29 -15.31 4.35 -5.29
N ILE A 30 -14.26 3.90 -6.00
CA ILE A 30 -13.72 2.54 -5.83
C ILE A 30 -13.19 2.37 -4.40
N ALA A 31 -12.39 3.31 -3.91
CA ALA A 31 -11.89 3.26 -2.53
C ALA A 31 -13.04 3.23 -1.51
N CYS A 32 -14.08 4.05 -1.72
CA CYS A 32 -15.27 4.08 -0.87
C CYS A 32 -15.99 2.73 -0.83
N VAL A 33 -16.20 2.08 -1.99
CA VAL A 33 -16.82 0.76 -2.05
C VAL A 33 -15.96 -0.30 -1.37
N VAL A 34 -14.64 -0.27 -1.57
CA VAL A 34 -13.71 -1.19 -0.91
C VAL A 34 -13.77 -1.03 0.60
N GLU A 35 -13.74 0.20 1.12
CA GLU A 35 -13.86 0.50 2.55
C GLU A 35 -15.18 -0.03 3.14
N MET A 36 -16.29 0.13 2.40
CA MET A 36 -17.60 -0.41 2.82
C MET A 36 -17.59 -1.93 2.87
N MET A 37 -17.02 -2.58 1.85
CA MET A 37 -16.92 -4.05 1.79
C MET A 37 -16.02 -4.58 2.90
N GLU A 38 -14.90 -3.92 3.18
CA GLU A 38 -13.94 -4.32 4.21
C GLU A 38 -14.58 -4.26 5.61
N ASN A 39 -15.30 -3.17 5.90
CA ASN A 39 -16.05 -3.06 7.15
C ASN A 39 -17.13 -4.16 7.29
N MET A 40 -17.83 -4.50 6.20
CA MET A 40 -18.82 -5.58 6.20
C MET A 40 -18.17 -6.95 6.47
N VAL A 41 -17.05 -7.24 5.81
CA VAL A 41 -16.29 -8.49 6.00
C VAL A 41 -15.74 -8.58 7.41
N PHE A 42 -15.21 -7.49 7.97
CA PHE A 42 -14.70 -7.44 9.34
C PHE A 42 -15.79 -7.80 10.37
N LEU A 43 -16.97 -7.19 10.23
CA LEU A 43 -18.11 -7.48 11.10
C LEU A 43 -18.61 -8.92 10.92
N ALA A 44 -18.71 -9.41 9.68
CA ALA A 44 -19.11 -10.78 9.39
C ALA A 44 -18.13 -11.81 9.98
N TYR A 45 -16.83 -11.58 9.83
CA TYR A 45 -15.79 -12.44 10.38
C TYR A 45 -15.82 -12.48 11.91
N SER A 46 -15.86 -11.30 12.54
CA SER A 46 -15.92 -11.15 14.00
C SER A 46 -17.15 -11.84 14.59
N THR A 47 -18.32 -11.67 13.98
CA THR A 47 -19.56 -12.32 14.43
C THR A 47 -19.56 -13.83 14.21
N ASN A 48 -19.01 -14.33 13.10
CA ASN A 48 -18.85 -15.76 12.85
C ASN A 48 -17.96 -16.42 13.92
N PHE A 49 -16.83 -15.80 14.24
CA PHE A 49 -15.94 -16.28 15.29
C PHE A 49 -16.55 -16.20 16.68
N PHE A 50 -17.14 -15.06 17.04
CA PHE A 50 -17.82 -14.92 18.31
C PHE A 50 -18.94 -15.95 18.47
N THR A 51 -19.74 -16.18 17.42
CA THR A 51 -20.81 -17.21 17.42
C THR A 51 -20.24 -18.62 17.52
N TYR A 52 -19.13 -18.92 16.84
CA TYR A 52 -18.45 -20.21 16.94
C TYR A 52 -17.98 -20.48 18.37
N PHE A 53 -17.35 -19.50 19.02
CA PHE A 53 -16.87 -19.65 20.41
C PHE A 53 -18.01 -19.76 21.43
N THR A 54 -19.09 -19.00 21.24
CA THR A 54 -20.24 -19.02 22.16
C THR A 54 -21.11 -20.26 21.98
N LYS A 55 -21.39 -20.70 20.73
CA LYS A 55 -22.24 -21.86 20.47
C LYS A 55 -21.51 -23.20 20.52
N SER A 56 -20.31 -23.30 19.97
CA SER A 56 -19.63 -24.61 19.79
C SER A 56 -18.79 -25.03 20.99
N MET A 57 -18.25 -24.07 21.77
CA MET A 57 -17.38 -24.37 22.91
C MET A 57 -17.99 -24.04 24.28
N HIS A 58 -19.26 -23.57 24.32
CA HIS A 58 -19.95 -23.18 25.56
C HIS A 58 -19.14 -22.18 26.43
N TYR A 59 -18.35 -21.31 25.79
CA TYR A 59 -17.64 -20.27 26.53
C TYR A 59 -18.59 -19.15 26.94
N SER A 60 -18.42 -18.65 28.17
CA SER A 60 -19.07 -17.41 28.62
C SER A 60 -18.73 -16.27 27.64
N SER A 61 -19.69 -15.38 27.39
CA SER A 61 -19.55 -14.24 26.47
C SER A 61 -18.25 -13.44 26.69
N ALA A 62 -17.87 -13.25 27.96
CA ALA A 62 -16.62 -12.58 28.33
C ALA A 62 -15.36 -13.33 27.84
N LYS A 63 -15.36 -14.67 27.92
CA LYS A 63 -14.22 -15.50 27.50
C LYS A 63 -14.11 -15.60 25.98
N ALA A 64 -15.24 -15.66 25.27
CA ALA A 64 -15.28 -15.61 23.81
C ALA A 64 -14.74 -14.26 23.27
N ALA A 65 -15.17 -13.14 23.85
CA ALA A 65 -14.71 -11.81 23.46
C ALA A 65 -13.19 -11.65 23.66
N ASN A 66 -12.64 -12.11 24.79
CA ASN A 66 -11.19 -12.07 25.04
C ASN A 66 -10.38 -12.86 24.00
N MET A 67 -10.88 -14.00 23.56
CA MET A 67 -10.21 -14.82 22.53
C MET A 67 -10.22 -14.13 21.17
N VAL A 68 -11.36 -13.59 20.74
CA VAL A 68 -11.48 -12.84 19.48
C VAL A 68 -10.58 -11.61 19.50
N THR A 69 -10.58 -10.83 20.58
CA THR A 69 -9.73 -9.63 20.71
C THR A 69 -8.25 -9.96 20.65
N ASN A 70 -7.80 -11.03 21.32
CA ASN A 70 -6.39 -11.46 21.26
C ASN A 70 -5.99 -11.90 19.86
N PHE A 71 -6.88 -12.61 19.15
CA PHE A 71 -6.64 -13.03 17.78
C PHE A 71 -6.55 -11.84 16.82
N THR A 72 -7.52 -10.92 16.89
CA THR A 72 -7.54 -9.70 16.08
C THR A 72 -6.31 -8.83 16.37
N GLY A 73 -5.95 -8.65 17.65
CA GLY A 73 -4.76 -7.90 18.05
C GLY A 73 -3.45 -8.52 17.52
N THR A 74 -3.34 -9.84 17.55
CA THR A 74 -2.18 -10.55 16.99
C THR A 74 -2.11 -10.40 15.47
N SER A 75 -3.25 -10.40 14.79
CA SER A 75 -3.33 -10.18 13.34
C SER A 75 -2.84 -8.78 12.96
N PHE A 76 -3.17 -7.74 13.74
CA PHE A 76 -2.62 -6.40 13.54
C PHE A 76 -1.09 -6.35 13.68
N LEU A 77 -0.55 -6.98 14.73
CA LEU A 77 0.90 -7.08 14.91
C LEU A 77 1.57 -7.83 13.77
N LEU A 78 0.93 -8.91 13.29
CA LEU A 78 1.39 -9.68 12.15
C LEU A 78 1.36 -8.87 10.86
N THR A 79 0.38 -8.00 10.65
CA THR A 79 0.34 -7.09 9.49
C THR A 79 1.50 -6.09 9.51
N ILE A 80 1.79 -5.50 10.67
CA ILE A 80 2.96 -4.60 10.83
C ILE A 80 4.25 -5.36 10.53
N PHE A 81 4.40 -6.54 11.09
CA PHE A 81 5.54 -7.41 10.84
C PHE A 81 5.64 -7.83 9.37
N GLY A 82 4.50 -8.18 8.75
CA GLY A 82 4.39 -8.54 7.34
C GLY A 82 4.78 -7.38 6.42
N GLY A 83 4.40 -6.15 6.75
CA GLY A 83 4.84 -4.95 6.03
C GLY A 83 6.36 -4.76 6.10
N PHE A 84 6.94 -4.89 7.29
CA PHE A 84 8.40 -4.81 7.48
C PHE A 84 9.18 -5.91 6.75
N VAL A 85 8.66 -7.15 6.82
CA VAL A 85 9.20 -8.28 6.07
C VAL A 85 9.08 -8.02 4.58
N THR A 86 7.93 -7.56 4.09
CA THR A 86 7.70 -7.27 2.68
C THR A 86 8.63 -6.18 2.17
N ASP A 87 8.85 -5.10 2.91
CA ASP A 87 9.80 -4.04 2.54
C ASP A 87 11.24 -4.56 2.45
N SER A 88 11.65 -5.37 3.44
CA SER A 88 12.98 -5.99 3.47
C SER A 88 13.17 -7.06 2.38
N PHE A 89 12.16 -7.88 2.12
CA PHE A 89 12.23 -9.00 1.18
C PHE A 89 11.95 -8.58 -0.26
N LEU A 90 11.01 -7.67 -0.54
CA LEU A 90 10.81 -7.13 -1.89
C LEU A 90 12.04 -6.36 -2.35
N THR A 91 12.62 -5.50 -1.50
CA THR A 91 13.83 -4.76 -1.86
C THR A 91 15.00 -5.71 -2.15
N ARG A 92 15.19 -6.74 -1.32
CA ARG A 92 16.25 -7.74 -1.54
C ARG A 92 15.97 -8.63 -2.74
N PHE A 93 14.76 -9.17 -2.87
CA PHE A 93 14.37 -10.04 -3.99
C PHE A 93 14.46 -9.29 -5.31
N THR A 94 13.98 -8.04 -5.36
CA THR A 94 14.10 -7.16 -6.53
C THR A 94 15.58 -6.89 -6.85
N ALA A 95 16.42 -6.58 -5.85
CA ALA A 95 17.86 -6.43 -6.06
C ALA A 95 18.54 -7.73 -6.55
N PHE A 96 18.16 -8.90 -6.02
CA PHE A 96 18.66 -10.20 -6.47
C PHE A 96 18.24 -10.51 -7.90
N VAL A 97 16.98 -10.23 -8.27
CA VAL A 97 16.48 -10.42 -9.63
C VAL A 97 17.20 -9.48 -10.60
N PHE A 98 17.33 -8.18 -10.29
CA PHE A 98 18.12 -7.25 -11.11
C PHE A 98 19.58 -7.67 -11.24
N PHE A 99 20.19 -8.18 -10.16
CA PHE A 99 21.57 -8.64 -10.18
C PHE A 99 21.75 -9.94 -10.98
N CYS A 100 20.80 -10.89 -10.90
CA CYS A 100 20.85 -12.13 -11.66
C CYS A 100 20.50 -11.91 -13.15
N ASP A 101 19.54 -11.05 -13.44
CA ASP A 101 19.14 -10.68 -14.81
C ASP A 101 20.25 -9.85 -15.49
N GLY A 102 20.95 -8.99 -14.73
CA GLY A 102 22.13 -8.26 -15.17
C GLY A 102 23.42 -9.08 -15.28
N PHE A 103 23.41 -10.38 -14.94
CA PHE A 103 24.57 -11.27 -14.99
C PHE A 103 24.32 -12.49 -15.87
N LEU A 104 23.68 -12.31 -17.03
CA LEU A 104 23.89 -13.19 -18.18
C LEU A 104 24.79 -12.45 -19.18
N PRO A 105 26.07 -12.84 -19.35
CA PRO A 105 26.94 -12.20 -20.32
C PRO A 105 26.52 -12.68 -21.73
N SER A 106 25.44 -12.13 -22.28
CA SER A 106 25.32 -12.02 -23.74
C SER A 106 25.95 -10.69 -24.10
N GLY A 107 27.18 -10.76 -24.62
CA GLY A 107 27.95 -9.59 -25.00
C GLY A 107 27.17 -8.68 -25.92
N GLU A 108 26.84 -7.48 -25.41
CA GLU A 108 26.69 -6.20 -26.09
C GLU A 108 26.28 -5.15 -25.03
N THR A 109 27.27 -4.58 -24.36
CA THR A 109 27.11 -3.50 -23.38
C THR A 109 26.97 -2.16 -24.10
N ASN A 110 25.82 -1.48 -23.98
CA ASN A 110 25.64 -0.10 -24.40
C ASN A 110 24.58 0.64 -23.52
N TRP A 111 25.08 1.50 -22.62
CA TRP A 111 24.64 2.88 -22.34
C TRP A 111 23.42 3.27 -21.46
N VAL A 112 22.94 2.46 -20.51
CA VAL A 112 21.89 2.96 -19.56
C VAL A 112 22.36 3.25 -18.14
N TRP A 113 23.53 2.76 -17.72
CA TRP A 113 24.03 2.97 -16.34
C TRP A 113 25.14 4.03 -16.22
N PHE A 114 25.65 4.56 -17.33
CA PHE A 114 26.72 5.55 -17.34
C PHE A 114 26.23 7.00 -17.56
N GLU A 115 24.97 7.19 -17.97
CA GLU A 115 24.42 8.52 -18.30
C GLU A 115 23.86 9.28 -17.08
N MET A 116 23.71 8.64 -15.92
CA MET A 116 22.98 9.20 -14.76
C MET A 116 23.86 9.90 -13.71
N ASP A 117 25.18 9.96 -13.90
CA ASP A 117 26.13 10.57 -12.93
C ASP A 117 26.61 11.99 -13.33
N GLN A 118 26.28 12.50 -14.53
CA GLN A 118 26.86 13.75 -15.06
C GLN A 118 26.00 15.03 -14.87
N THR A 119 24.79 14.99 -14.29
CA THR A 119 23.90 16.18 -14.26
C THR A 119 24.02 17.08 -13.01
N TRP A 120 24.96 16.84 -12.09
CA TRP A 120 25.07 17.61 -10.83
C TRP A 120 26.31 18.50 -10.69
N ALA A 121 27.10 18.68 -11.76
CA ALA A 121 28.35 19.43 -11.68
C ALA A 121 28.60 20.41 -12.85
N TYR A 122 27.58 21.10 -13.36
CA TYR A 122 27.76 22.33 -14.15
C TYR A 122 26.41 22.99 -14.45
N ASP A 123 26.13 24.17 -13.90
CA ASP A 123 26.14 25.41 -14.71
C ASP A 123 26.03 26.66 -13.76
N PRO A 124 26.68 27.79 -14.12
CA PRO A 124 26.93 28.97 -13.29
C PRO A 124 25.83 30.05 -13.32
#